data_AF-A0A9Q3BQ05-F1
#
_entry.id   AF-A0A9Q3BQ05-F1
#
_cell.length_a   1.000
_cell.length_b   1.000
_cell.length_c   1.000
_cell.angle_alpha   90.00
_cell.angle_beta   90.00
_cell.angle_gamma   90.00
#
_symmetry.space_group_name_H-M   'P 1'
#
loop_
_entity.id
_entity.type
_entity.pdbx_description
1 polymer ?
#
loop_
_entity_poly.entity_id
_entity_poly.type
_entity_poly.pdbx_seq_one_letter_code
_entity_poly.pdbx_strand_id
1 'polypeptide(L)'
;MCSPSQGSLKAPQWALLYKVYLPLSILSQQMSLDEHNSLNTQRKMGKSEEISKELTKNTFHLIRAINIATSWTVSMDNATAFAEHWKKFCLLNKHLFPKQKSKPNRYFSDNLSELFQCWGPAQASATWG
;
A
#
# COMPACT_ATOMS: atom_id res chain seq x y z
N MET A 1 11.03 -12.61 36.09
CA MET A 1 9.82 -12.92 35.28
C MET A 1 9.66 -11.82 34.24
N CYS A 2 10.01 -12.06 32.98
CA CYS A 2 9.76 -11.11 31.89
C CYS A 2 8.39 -11.42 31.29
N SER A 3 7.46 -10.47 31.39
CA SER A 3 6.12 -10.58 30.80
C SER A 3 6.18 -10.52 29.27
N PRO A 4 5.50 -11.41 28.52
CA PRO A 4 5.54 -11.40 27.07
C PRO A 4 4.65 -10.28 26.48
N SER A 5 5.22 -9.56 25.52
CA SER A 5 4.60 -8.79 24.43
C SER A 5 3.51 -7.75 24.76
N GLN A 6 3.93 -6.53 25.12
CA GLN A 6 3.08 -5.31 25.08
C GLN A 6 3.31 -4.48 23.80
N GLY A 7 3.85 -5.08 22.72
CA GLY A 7 4.33 -4.33 21.53
C GLY A 7 3.80 -4.80 20.17
N SER A 8 2.87 -5.76 20.11
CA SER A 8 2.33 -6.24 18.83
C SER A 8 1.01 -5.55 18.51
N LEU A 9 0.96 -4.87 17.36
CA LEU A 9 -0.28 -4.26 16.88
C LEU A 9 -1.27 -5.36 16.50
N LYS A 10 -2.54 -5.19 16.89
CA LYS A 10 -3.66 -6.04 16.43
C LYS A 10 -3.97 -5.73 14.96
N ALA A 11 -4.59 -6.67 14.24
CA ALA A 11 -4.86 -6.48 12.80
C ALA A 11 -5.65 -5.19 12.47
N PRO A 12 -6.64 -4.74 13.26
CA PRO A 12 -7.29 -3.45 13.02
C PRO A 12 -6.33 -2.26 13.15
N GLN A 13 -5.36 -2.33 14.07
CA GLN A 13 -4.34 -1.30 14.27
C GLN A 13 -3.34 -1.28 13.11
N TRP A 14 -2.97 -2.45 12.57
CA TRP A 14 -2.20 -2.54 11.33
C TRP A 14 -2.97 -1.96 10.14
N ALA A 15 -4.26 -2.24 10.03
CA ALA A 15 -5.10 -1.69 8.97
C ALA A 15 -5.15 -0.16 9.04
N LEU A 16 -5.32 0.40 10.24
CA LEU A 16 -5.31 1.85 10.46
C LEU A 16 -3.95 2.49 10.10
N LEU A 17 -2.85 1.86 10.53
CA LEU A 17 -1.49 2.29 10.20
C LEU A 17 -1.28 2.39 8.68
N TYR A 18 -1.61 1.34 7.94
CA TYR A 18 -1.35 1.29 6.50
C TYR A 18 -2.35 2.08 5.66
N LYS A 19 -3.62 2.19 6.09
CA LYS A 19 -4.67 2.88 5.33
C LYS A 19 -4.71 4.39 5.59
N VAL A 20 -4.33 4.84 6.79
CA VAL A 20 -4.54 6.23 7.23
C VAL A 20 -3.23 6.92 7.57
N TYR A 21 -2.44 6.37 8.49
CA TYR A 21 -1.26 7.07 8.97
C TYR A 21 -0.10 7.08 7.98
N LEU A 22 0.19 5.95 7.33
CA LEU A 22 1.25 5.88 6.33
C LEU A 22 1.01 6.84 5.15
N PRO A 23 -0.20 6.92 4.55
CA PRO A 23 -0.47 7.86 3.47
C PRO A 23 -0.40 9.32 3.92
N LEU A 24 -0.90 9.64 5.12
CA LEU A 24 -0.80 10.99 5.70
C LEU A 24 0.67 11.41 5.92
N SER A 25 1.52 10.49 6.37
CA SER A 25 2.95 10.78 6.59
C SER A 25 3.71 11.06 5.28
N ILE A 26 3.33 10.40 4.18
CA ILE A 26 3.92 10.65 2.85
C ILE A 26 3.45 12.00 2.31
N LEU A 27 2.16 12.31 2.45
CA LEU A 27 1.61 13.60 2.04
C LEU A 27 2.18 14.78 2.83
N SER A 28 2.39 14.63 4.15
CA SER A 28 2.98 15.69 4.97
C SER A 28 4.43 15.98 4.60
N GLN A 29 5.22 14.94 4.30
CA GLN A 29 6.59 15.10 3.80
C GLN A 29 6.64 15.82 2.45
N GLN A 30 5.65 15.59 1.57
CA GLN A 30 5.56 16.28 0.28
C GLN A 30 5.21 17.76 0.43
N MET A 31 4.19 18.08 1.24
CA MET A 31 3.81 19.48 1.47
C MET A 31 4.95 20.30 2.07
N SER A 32 5.74 19.71 2.97
CA SER A 32 6.93 20.36 3.55
C SER A 32 8.05 20.61 2.53
N LEU A 33 8.15 19.80 1.47
CA LEU A 33 9.14 19.98 0.39
C LEU A 33 8.71 21.05 -0.61
N ASP A 34 7.41 21.21 -0.86
CA ASP A 34 6.88 22.20 -1.78
C ASP A 34 6.99 23.64 -1.23
N GLU A 35 6.82 23.81 0.08
CA GLU A 35 6.91 25.12 0.76
C GLU A 35 8.32 25.72 0.68
N HIS A 36 9.37 24.88 0.73
CA HIS A 36 10.76 25.32 0.62
C HIS A 36 11.26 25.55 -0.82
N ASN A 37 10.60 24.98 -1.84
CA ASN A 37 11.00 25.11 -3.25
C ASN A 37 10.27 26.22 -4.01
N SER A 38 9.25 26.85 -3.41
CA SER A 38 8.41 27.89 -4.03
C SER A 38 9.17 29.17 -4.46
N LEU A 39 10.34 29.44 -3.88
CA LEU A 39 11.08 30.69 -4.16
C LEU A 39 12.16 30.59 -5.24
N ASN A 40 12.54 29.40 -5.69
CA ASN A 40 13.53 29.25 -6.76
C ASN A 40 13.33 27.93 -7.51
N THR A 41 13.12 28.02 -8.83
CA THR A 41 13.42 26.99 -9.84
C THR A 41 12.23 26.21 -10.42
N GLN A 42 11.54 26.82 -11.38
CA GLN A 42 10.69 26.13 -12.38
C GLN A 42 11.47 25.25 -13.39
N ARG A 43 12.72 24.84 -13.14
CA ARG A 43 13.57 24.16 -14.15
C ARG A 43 14.42 22.96 -13.70
N LYS A 44 14.36 22.53 -12.45
CA LYS A 44 15.02 21.29 -12.01
C LYS A 44 14.11 20.57 -11.05
N MET A 45 13.19 19.76 -11.61
CA MET A 45 12.57 18.69 -10.85
C MET A 45 13.70 17.79 -10.37
N GLY A 46 14.10 17.93 -9.11
CA GLY A 46 15.22 17.19 -8.55
C GLY A 46 14.87 15.71 -8.49
N LYS A 47 15.87 14.84 -8.61
CA LYS A 47 15.73 13.37 -8.45
C LYS A 47 14.93 12.97 -7.20
N SER A 48 14.97 13.80 -6.14
CA SER A 48 14.20 13.60 -4.91
C SER A 48 12.69 13.78 -5.07
N GLU A 49 12.25 14.72 -5.92
CA GLU A 49 10.83 15.01 -6.14
C GLU A 49 10.19 13.89 -7.00
N GLU A 50 10.94 13.38 -7.98
CA GLU A 50 10.51 12.24 -8.81
C GLU A 50 10.31 10.98 -7.96
N ILE A 51 11.29 10.62 -7.12
CA ILE A 51 11.19 9.48 -6.19
C ILE A 51 9.99 9.65 -5.24
N SER A 52 9.73 10.87 -4.76
CA SER A 52 8.58 11.16 -3.88
C SER A 52 7.23 10.96 -4.60
N LYS A 53 7.11 11.43 -5.85
CA LYS A 53 5.93 11.21 -6.68
C LYS A 53 5.71 9.72 -6.94
N GLU A 54 6.76 8.98 -7.25
CA GLU A 54 6.68 7.52 -7.45
C GLU A 54 6.32 6.77 -6.18
N LEU A 55 6.87 7.15 -5.02
CA LEU A 55 6.52 6.57 -3.72
C LEU A 55 5.04 6.78 -3.38
N THR A 56 4.52 7.97 -3.68
CA THR A 56 3.11 8.32 -3.47
C THR A 56 2.21 7.50 -4.38
N LYS A 57 2.56 7.38 -5.66
CA LYS A 57 1.83 6.56 -6.63
C LYS A 57 1.84 5.07 -6.24
N ASN A 58 2.98 4.57 -5.78
CA ASN A 58 3.13 3.21 -5.28
C ASN A 58 2.20 2.97 -4.07
N THR A 59 2.19 3.93 -3.13
CA THR A 59 1.35 3.87 -1.93
C THR A 59 -0.14 3.92 -2.26
N PHE A 60 -0.55 4.76 -3.21
CA PHE A 60 -1.93 4.80 -3.69
C PHE A 60 -2.40 3.43 -4.22
N HIS A 61 -1.58 2.78 -5.06
CA HIS A 61 -1.90 1.46 -5.58
C HIS A 61 -2.01 0.39 -4.49
N LEU A 62 -1.13 0.44 -3.49
CA LEU A 62 -1.20 -0.45 -2.32
C LEU A 62 -2.51 -0.27 -1.54
N ILE A 63 -2.87 0.97 -1.19
CA ILE A 63 -4.10 1.26 -0.45
C ILE A 63 -5.33 0.81 -1.23
N ARG A 64 -5.37 1.07 -2.55
CA ARG A 64 -6.50 0.64 -3.39
C ARG A 64 -6.65 -0.88 -3.41
N ALA A 65 -5.55 -1.62 -3.58
CA ALA A 65 -5.57 -3.08 -3.51
C ALA A 65 -6.05 -3.56 -2.13
N ILE A 66 -5.54 -3.00 -1.03
CA ILE A 66 -5.97 -3.36 0.33
C ILE A 66 -7.46 -3.05 0.53
N ASN A 67 -7.95 -1.91 0.08
CA ASN A 67 -9.35 -1.53 0.24
C ASN A 67 -10.28 -2.47 -0.53
N ILE A 68 -9.90 -2.91 -1.73
CA ILE A 68 -10.67 -3.92 -2.46
C ILE A 68 -10.64 -5.26 -1.71
N ALA A 69 -9.45 -5.71 -1.30
CA ALA A 69 -9.27 -6.99 -0.62
C ALA A 69 -9.96 -7.08 0.75
N THR A 70 -10.14 -5.94 1.41
CA THR A 70 -10.85 -5.82 2.69
C THR A 70 -12.28 -5.34 2.53
N SER A 71 -12.77 -5.19 1.30
CA SER A 71 -14.18 -4.92 1.07
C SER A 71 -15.00 -6.20 1.31
N TRP A 72 -16.16 -6.04 1.91
CA TRP A 72 -17.09 -7.13 2.18
C TRP A 72 -17.85 -7.60 0.93
N THR A 73 -17.53 -7.02 -0.24
CA THR A 73 -18.23 -7.19 -1.51
C THR A 73 -17.23 -7.29 -2.65
N VAL A 74 -17.14 -8.46 -3.26
CA VAL A 74 -16.25 -8.69 -4.41
C VAL A 74 -17.11 -8.90 -5.65
N SER A 75 -16.95 -7.99 -6.63
CA SER A 75 -17.41 -8.17 -8.00
C SER A 75 -16.24 -8.60 -8.90
N MET A 76 -16.54 -9.08 -10.11
CA MET A 76 -15.52 -9.39 -11.11
C MET A 76 -14.69 -8.16 -11.49
N ASP A 77 -15.32 -6.98 -11.51
CA ASP A 77 -14.65 -5.69 -11.71
C ASP A 77 -13.68 -5.38 -10.55
N ASN A 78 -14.09 -5.64 -9.30
CA ASN A 78 -13.23 -5.48 -8.14
C ASN A 78 -12.02 -6.42 -8.19
N ALA A 79 -12.21 -7.67 -8.57
CA ALA A 79 -11.12 -8.63 -8.70
C ALA A 79 -10.10 -8.20 -9.77
N THR A 80 -10.59 -7.69 -10.91
CA THR A 80 -9.75 -7.15 -11.99
C THR A 80 -9.00 -5.90 -11.54
N ALA A 81 -9.70 -4.95 -10.90
CA ALA A 81 -9.11 -3.73 -10.36
C ALA A 81 -8.06 -4.02 -9.27
N PHE A 82 -8.28 -5.04 -8.43
CA PHE A 82 -7.29 -5.51 -7.47
C PHE A 82 -6.03 -5.99 -8.18
N ALA A 83 -6.16 -6.88 -9.16
CA ALA A 83 -5.02 -7.42 -9.91
C ALA A 83 -4.20 -6.31 -10.57
N GLU A 84 -4.88 -5.33 -11.17
CA GLU A 84 -4.22 -4.17 -11.78
C GLU A 84 -3.44 -3.32 -10.77
N HIS A 85 -4.08 -2.93 -9.67
CA HIS A 85 -3.45 -2.11 -8.64
C HIS A 85 -2.30 -2.86 -7.96
N TRP A 86 -2.48 -4.14 -7.68
CA TRP A 86 -1.45 -4.99 -7.11
C TRP A 86 -0.24 -5.13 -8.03
N LYS A 87 -0.45 -5.35 -9.33
CA LYS A 87 0.62 -5.40 -10.33
C LYS A 87 1.39 -4.07 -10.42
N LYS A 88 0.67 -2.94 -10.48
CA LYS A 88 1.27 -1.60 -10.53
C LYS A 88 2.11 -1.31 -9.28
N PHE A 89 1.60 -1.66 -8.09
CA PHE A 89 2.35 -1.61 -6.83
C PHE A 89 3.62 -2.46 -6.91
N CYS A 90 3.52 -3.71 -7.33
CA CYS A 90 4.65 -4.63 -7.43
C CYS A 90 5.77 -4.13 -8.36
N LEU A 91 5.41 -3.51 -9.50
CA LEU A 91 6.37 -2.93 -10.44
C LEU A 91 7.08 -1.70 -9.86
N LEU A 92 6.31 -0.74 -9.32
CA LEU A 92 6.87 0.46 -8.71
C LEU A 92 7.71 0.13 -7.47
N ASN A 93 7.28 -0.82 -6.65
CA ASN A 93 8.03 -1.25 -5.47
C ASN A 93 9.38 -1.88 -5.84
N LYS A 94 9.45 -2.63 -6.95
CA LYS A 94 10.72 -3.18 -7.46
C LYS A 94 11.63 -2.06 -8.02
N HIS A 95 11.05 -1.03 -8.64
CA HIS A 95 11.79 0.13 -9.13
C HIS A 95 12.37 0.97 -7.97
N LEU A 96 11.55 1.29 -6.97
CA LEU A 96 11.92 2.08 -5.80
C LEU A 96 12.88 1.34 -4.85
N PHE A 97 12.70 0.02 -4.69
CA PHE A 97 13.46 -0.81 -3.75
C PHE A 97 14.06 -2.06 -4.42
N PRO A 98 15.02 -1.90 -5.36
CA PRO A 98 15.53 -3.01 -6.17
C PRO A 98 16.30 -4.07 -5.35
N LYS A 99 16.83 -3.70 -4.19
CA LYS A 99 17.56 -4.61 -3.29
C LYS A 99 16.65 -5.40 -2.35
N GLN A 100 15.35 -5.10 -2.32
CA GLN A 100 14.42 -5.77 -1.42
C GLN A 100 13.99 -7.12 -1.99
N LYS A 101 14.25 -8.21 -1.26
CA LYS A 101 13.79 -9.55 -1.63
C LYS A 101 12.27 -9.67 -1.44
N SER A 102 11.62 -10.40 -2.34
CA SER A 102 10.20 -10.71 -2.23
C SER A 102 9.95 -11.58 -0.99
N LYS A 103 9.04 -11.17 -0.10
CA LYS A 103 8.66 -11.96 1.09
C LYS A 103 7.57 -12.98 0.74
N PRO A 104 7.45 -14.10 1.47
CA PRO A 104 6.44 -15.13 1.21
C PRO A 104 4.99 -14.60 1.17
N ASN A 105 4.64 -13.64 2.03
CA ASN A 105 3.32 -13.02 2.03
C ASN A 105 2.96 -12.32 0.71
N ARG A 106 3.96 -11.91 -0.08
CA ARG A 106 3.71 -11.31 -1.40
C ARG A 106 3.20 -12.33 -2.41
N TYR A 107 3.70 -13.56 -2.36
CA TYR A 107 3.24 -14.65 -3.23
C TYR A 107 1.77 -15.00 -2.97
N PHE A 108 1.35 -15.00 -1.70
CA PHE A 108 -0.05 -15.20 -1.35
C PHE A 108 -0.95 -14.09 -1.91
N SER A 109 -0.48 -12.84 -1.87
CA SER A 109 -1.21 -11.70 -2.42
C SER A 109 -1.29 -11.67 -3.95
N ASP A 110 -0.37 -12.33 -4.66
CA ASP A 110 -0.46 -12.47 -6.12
C ASP A 110 -1.67 -13.33 -6.53
N ASN A 111 -2.04 -14.31 -5.70
CA ASN A 111 -3.17 -15.22 -5.95
C ASN A 111 -4.51 -14.68 -5.44
N LEU A 112 -4.52 -13.56 -4.69
CA LEU A 112 -5.75 -13.00 -4.10
C LEU A 112 -6.81 -12.63 -5.14
N SER A 113 -6.40 -12.18 -6.35
CA SER A 113 -7.33 -11.87 -7.43
C SER A 113 -8.09 -13.11 -7.93
N GLU A 114 -7.41 -14.24 -8.04
CA GLU A 114 -8.00 -15.51 -8.46
C GLU A 114 -8.87 -16.09 -7.34
N LEU A 115 -8.41 -15.97 -6.08
CA LEU A 115 -9.21 -16.34 -4.92
C LEU A 115 -10.55 -15.58 -4.87
N PHE A 116 -10.53 -14.28 -5.17
CA PHE A 116 -11.72 -13.43 -5.27
C PHE A 116 -12.71 -13.89 -6.34
N GLN A 117 -12.21 -14.33 -7.49
CA GLN A 117 -13.05 -14.80 -8.59
C GLN A 117 -13.69 -16.16 -8.29
N CYS A 118 -12.95 -17.06 -7.64
CA CYS A 118 -13.42 -18.42 -7.35
C CYS A 118 -14.31 -18.51 -6.11
N TRP A 119 -14.03 -17.73 -5.06
CA TRP A 119 -14.68 -17.90 -3.74
C TRP A 119 -15.21 -16.61 -3.11
N GLY A 120 -15.08 -15.46 -3.77
CA GLY A 120 -15.45 -14.16 -3.21
C GLY A 120 -14.41 -13.62 -2.21
N PRO A 121 -14.74 -12.60 -1.39
CA PRO A 121 -13.78 -12.03 -0.44
C PRO A 121 -13.31 -13.10 0.55
N ALA A 122 -12.01 -13.13 0.83
CA ALA A 122 -11.44 -14.12 1.75
C ALA A 122 -12.12 -14.02 3.13
N GLN A 123 -12.81 -15.10 3.57
CA GLN A 123 -13.54 -15.11 4.84
C GLN A 123 -12.65 -14.83 6.07
N ALA A 124 -11.33 -15.01 5.96
CA ALA A 124 -10.39 -14.68 7.03
C ALA A 124 -10.13 -13.18 7.24
N SER A 125 -10.59 -12.28 6.34
CA SER A 125 -10.65 -10.85 6.64
C SER A 125 -11.97 -10.40 7.27
N ALA A 126 -12.96 -11.30 7.32
CA ALA A 126 -14.31 -11.06 7.83
C ALA A 126 -14.53 -11.45 9.30
N THR A 127 -13.55 -12.08 9.97
CA THR A 127 -13.62 -12.33 11.41
C THR A 127 -12.89 -11.24 12.20
N TRP A 128 -13.45 -10.03 12.16
CA TRP A 128 -13.25 -9.01 13.20
C TRP A 128 -14.63 -8.45 13.55
N GLY A 129 -15.46 -9.32 14.14
CA GLY A 129 -16.52 -8.90 15.05
C GLY A 129 -15.96 -8.70 16.45
#